data_AF-J9DZR7-F1
#
_entry.id   AF-J9DZR7-F1
#
_cell.length_a   1.000
_cell.length_b   1.000
_cell.length_c   1.000
_cell.angle_alpha   90.00
_cell.angle_beta   90.00
_cell.angle_gamma   90.00
#
_symmetry.space_group_name_H-M   'P 1'
#
loop_
_entity.id
_entity.type
_entity.pdbx_description
1 polymer ?
#
loop_
_entity_poly.entity_id
_entity_poly.type
_entity_poly.pdbx_seq_one_letter_code
_entity_poly.pdbx_strand_id
1 'polypeptide(L)'
;MKVQNDVALSNYNFHHYQKSECPGMSYRQLGKTSINVSTIAFGCGAMGGLFGNFKDSLDKLLNEALRNGVNYIDTAYWYGQARSEDFLDSCYPFLLT
;
A
#
# COMPACT_ATOMS: atom_id res chain seq x y z
N MET A 1 -24.13 -20.38 -9.89
CA MET A 1 -23.81 -19.23 -10.77
C MET A 1 -22.50 -18.63 -10.27
N LYS A 2 -21.37 -19.14 -10.78
CA LYS A 2 -20.01 -18.68 -10.43
C LYS A 2 -19.54 -17.74 -11.54
N VAL A 3 -19.84 -16.45 -11.44
CA VAL A 3 -19.22 -15.42 -12.28
C VAL A 3 -19.30 -14.11 -11.50
N GLN A 4 -18.15 -13.61 -11.01
CA GLN A 4 -17.82 -12.17 -10.80
C GLN A 4 -16.72 -11.90 -9.73
N ASN A 5 -16.26 -12.87 -8.94
CA ASN A 5 -15.32 -12.60 -7.83
C ASN A 5 -13.82 -12.74 -8.16
N ASP A 6 -13.43 -13.23 -9.34
CA ASP A 6 -12.02 -13.54 -9.62
C ASP A 6 -11.21 -12.34 -10.16
N VAL A 7 -11.86 -11.31 -10.74
CA VAL A 7 -11.16 -10.17 -11.37
C VAL A 7 -10.75 -9.09 -10.35
N ALA A 8 -11.51 -8.92 -9.26
CA ALA A 8 -11.16 -7.94 -8.24
C ALA A 8 -9.93 -8.39 -7.43
N LEU A 9 -9.85 -9.67 -7.09
CA LEU A 9 -8.74 -10.24 -6.32
C LEU A 9 -7.44 -10.33 -7.14
N SER A 10 -7.50 -10.49 -8.47
CA SER A 10 -6.29 -10.50 -9.32
C SER A 10 -5.55 -9.17 -9.36
N ASN A 11 -6.24 -8.05 -9.09
CA ASN A 11 -5.65 -6.70 -9.05
C ASN A 11 -4.96 -6.37 -7.72
N TYR A 12 -5.15 -7.21 -6.70
CA TYR A 12 -4.58 -7.04 -5.37
C TYR A 12 -3.44 -8.02 -5.08
N ASN A 13 -3.04 -8.83 -6.07
CA ASN A 13 -1.81 -9.62 -5.97
C ASN A 13 -0.61 -8.69 -6.10
N PHE A 14 0.23 -8.61 -5.07
CA PHE A 14 1.52 -7.89 -5.12
C PHE A 14 2.39 -8.29 -6.33
N HIS A 15 2.18 -9.50 -6.86
CA HIS A 15 2.82 -9.99 -8.08
C HIS A 15 2.50 -9.18 -9.35
N HIS A 16 1.45 -8.35 -9.34
CA HIS A 16 1.16 -7.41 -10.43
C HIS A 16 2.13 -6.21 -10.42
N TYR A 17 2.73 -5.92 -9.27
CA TYR A 17 3.76 -4.88 -9.11
C TYR A 17 5.13 -5.54 -9.10
N GLN A 18 5.58 -5.97 -10.29
CA GLN A 18 6.86 -6.63 -10.46
C GLN A 18 8.00 -5.65 -10.15
N LYS A 19 8.81 -5.98 -9.14
CA LYS A 19 10.03 -5.25 -8.75
C LYS A 19 10.98 -4.98 -9.92
N SER A 20 11.01 -5.87 -10.92
CA SER A 20 11.83 -5.76 -12.14
C SER A 20 11.35 -4.74 -13.16
N GLU A 21 10.13 -4.20 -13.01
CA GLU A 21 9.50 -3.29 -13.98
C GLU A 21 9.55 -1.82 -13.55
N CYS A 22 10.11 -1.52 -12.37
CA CYS A 22 10.23 -0.16 -11.83
C CYS A 22 11.69 0.32 -11.86
N PRO A 23 12.27 0.69 -13.03
CA PRO A 23 13.68 1.07 -13.14
C PRO A 23 14.06 2.31 -12.33
N GLY A 24 13.08 3.14 -11.92
CA GLY A 24 13.30 4.29 -11.05
C GLY A 24 13.33 3.98 -9.55
N MET A 25 12.87 2.79 -9.11
CA MET A 25 12.77 2.45 -7.69
C MET A 25 14.00 1.71 -7.19
N SER A 26 14.66 2.27 -6.18
CA SER A 26 15.74 1.62 -5.47
C SER A 26 15.24 0.92 -4.21
N TYR A 27 15.80 -0.25 -3.90
CA TYR A 27 15.46 -1.04 -2.71
C TYR A 27 16.67 -1.21 -1.81
N ARG A 28 16.45 -1.24 -0.49
CA ARG A 28 17.49 -1.43 0.53
C ARG A 28 17.07 -2.49 1.54
N GLN A 29 18.07 -3.17 2.08
CA GLN A 29 17.86 -4.14 3.15
C GLN A 29 17.39 -3.42 4.42
N LEU A 30 16.33 -3.93 5.04
CA LEU A 30 15.83 -3.39 6.30
C LEU A 30 16.66 -3.95 7.48
N GLY A 31 17.63 -3.16 7.94
CA GLY A 31 18.50 -3.55 9.05
C GLY A 31 19.26 -4.86 8.76
N LYS A 32 19.15 -5.83 9.66
CA LYS A 32 19.76 -7.17 9.52
C LYS A 32 18.78 -8.24 9.00
N THR A 33 17.61 -7.83 8.53
CA THR A 33 16.58 -8.76 8.04
C THR A 33 16.86 -9.16 6.59
N SER A 34 16.20 -10.19 6.08
CA SER A 34 16.21 -10.55 4.66
C SER A 34 15.25 -9.70 3.80
N ILE A 35 14.57 -8.73 4.41
CA ILE A 35 13.54 -7.91 3.75
C ILE A 35 14.21 -6.76 2.99
N ASN A 36 13.82 -6.58 1.74
CA ASN A 36 14.22 -5.42 0.93
C ASN A 36 13.03 -4.48 0.77
N VAL A 37 13.16 -3.27 1.28
CA VAL A 37 12.14 -2.22 1.22
C VAL A 37 12.51 -1.15 0.20
N SER A 38 11.51 -0.52 -0.41
CA SER A 38 11.68 0.63 -1.28
C SER A 38 12.33 1.78 -0.49
N THR A 39 13.18 2.54 -1.17
CA THR A 39 13.85 3.72 -0.58
C THR A 39 12.88 4.87 -0.28
N ILE A 40 11.69 4.83 -0.88
CA ILE A 40 10.55 5.71 -0.60
C ILE A 40 9.47 4.86 0.07
N ALA A 41 8.90 5.38 1.16
CA ALA A 41 7.76 4.79 1.86
C ALA A 41 6.50 5.62 1.65
N PHE A 42 5.33 4.98 1.70
CA PHE A 42 4.03 5.64 1.64
C PHE A 42 3.42 5.79 3.04
N GLY A 43 3.20 7.02 3.51
CA GLY A 43 2.61 7.28 4.83
C GLY A 43 1.10 7.47 4.79
N CYS A 44 0.40 6.78 5.69
CA CYS A 44 -1.08 6.76 5.73
C CYS A 44 -1.70 7.75 6.72
N GLY A 45 -0.93 8.68 7.30
CA GLY A 45 -1.46 9.69 8.24
C GLY A 45 -2.62 10.53 7.68
N ALA A 46 -2.56 10.89 6.40
CA ALA A 46 -3.65 11.60 5.72
C ALA A 46 -4.91 10.73 5.52
N MET A 47 -4.75 9.41 5.38
CA MET A 47 -5.88 8.47 5.29
C MET A 47 -6.63 8.36 6.63
N GLY A 48 -5.91 8.53 7.75
CA GLY A 48 -6.49 8.68 9.08
C GLY A 48 -7.28 9.98 9.31
N GLY A 49 -7.26 10.91 8.35
CA GLY A 49 -7.93 12.21 8.46
C GLY A 49 -7.16 13.25 9.24
N LEU A 50 -5.87 13.03 9.54
CA LEU A 50 -5.03 13.99 10.28
C LEU A 50 -4.90 15.36 9.60
N PHE A 51 -5.11 15.41 8.28
CA PHE A 51 -4.91 16.63 7.47
C PHE A 51 -6.16 17.07 6.70
N GLY A 52 -7.31 16.44 6.94
CA GLY A 52 -8.56 16.64 6.18
C GLY A 52 -9.05 15.35 5.52
N ASN A 53 -10.19 15.43 4.81
CA ASN A 53 -10.80 14.27 4.16
C ASN A 53 -10.40 14.21 2.67
N PHE A 54 -9.58 13.22 2.31
CA PHE A 54 -9.07 13.03 0.95
C PHE A 54 -9.24 11.60 0.44
N LYS A 55 -10.17 10.82 1.01
CA LYS A 55 -10.30 9.37 0.78
C LYS A 55 -10.13 8.99 -0.70
N ASP A 56 -10.97 9.52 -1.60
CA ASP A 56 -10.95 9.15 -3.02
C ASP A 56 -9.63 9.49 -3.75
N SER A 57 -8.91 10.51 -3.28
CA SER A 57 -7.61 10.89 -3.84
C SER A 57 -6.47 10.02 -3.30
N LEU A 58 -6.59 9.57 -2.06
CA LEU A 58 -5.57 8.77 -1.39
C LEU A 58 -5.52 7.34 -1.91
N ASP A 59 -6.67 6.74 -2.24
CA ASP A 59 -6.75 5.41 -2.88
C ASP A 59 -5.97 5.42 -4.22
N LYS A 60 -6.14 6.46 -5.03
CA LYS A 60 -5.43 6.61 -6.31
C LYS A 60 -3.94 6.82 -6.10
N LEU A 61 -3.57 7.61 -5.10
CA LEU A 61 -2.17 7.88 -4.79
C LEU A 61 -1.43 6.62 -4.31
N LEU A 62 -2.06 5.81 -3.47
CA LEU A 62 -1.49 4.54 -3.03
C LEU A 62 -1.35 3.55 -4.19
N ASN A 63 -2.38 3.41 -5.04
CA ASN A 63 -2.26 2.59 -6.25
C ASN A 63 -1.10 3.03 -7.14
N GLU A 64 -0.92 4.34 -7.34
CA GLU A 64 0.18 4.85 -8.14
C GLU A 64 1.54 4.61 -7.46
N ALA A 65 1.63 4.73 -6.14
CA ALA A 65 2.85 4.39 -5.40
C ALA A 65 3.23 2.91 -5.57
N LEU A 66 2.25 2.00 -5.45
CA LEU A 66 2.45 0.56 -5.66
C LEU A 66 2.88 0.27 -7.12
N ARG A 67 2.24 0.91 -8.10
CA ARG A 67 2.61 0.85 -9.54
C ARG A 67 4.04 1.28 -9.81
N ASN A 68 4.56 2.23 -9.03
CA ASN A 68 5.94 2.71 -9.13
C ASN A 68 6.90 1.95 -8.19
N GLY A 69 6.48 0.81 -7.64
CA GLY A 69 7.35 -0.13 -6.94
C GLY A 69 7.52 0.13 -5.45
N VAL A 70 6.72 1.02 -4.84
CA VAL A 70 6.71 1.18 -3.38
C VAL A 70 6.21 -0.11 -2.73
N ASN A 71 6.98 -0.66 -1.80
CA ASN A 71 6.59 -1.83 -1.00
C ASN A 71 6.72 -1.60 0.50
N TYR A 72 6.92 -0.35 0.91
CA TYR A 72 7.01 0.04 2.31
C TYR A 72 5.90 1.04 2.64
N ILE A 73 4.94 0.59 3.43
CA ILE A 73 3.77 1.36 3.85
C ILE A 73 3.89 1.67 5.35
N ASP A 74 3.74 2.94 5.71
CA ASP A 74 3.80 3.42 7.09
C ASP A 74 2.38 3.76 7.59
N THR A 75 1.98 3.12 8.68
CA THR A 75 0.70 3.33 9.36
C THR A 75 0.90 3.23 10.87
N ALA A 76 -0.05 3.73 11.65
CA ALA A 76 -0.04 3.61 13.11
C ALA A 76 -1.44 3.86 13.67
N TYR A 77 -1.74 3.30 14.85
CA TYR A 77 -2.96 3.60 15.61
C TYR A 77 -3.26 5.10 15.73
N TRP A 78 -2.24 5.93 15.96
CA TRP A 78 -2.43 7.38 16.13
C TRP A 78 -2.78 8.13 14.84
N TYR A 79 -2.72 7.48 13.67
CA TYR A 79 -3.18 8.04 12.41
C TYR A 79 -4.71 7.90 12.31
N GLY A 80 -5.39 8.73 13.10
CA GLY A 80 -6.84 8.79 13.12
C GLY A 80 -7.53 7.75 14.01
N GLN A 81 -6.86 7.26 15.07
CA GLN A 81 -7.41 6.25 15.98
C GLN A 81 -7.79 4.95 15.24
N ALA A 82 -6.78 4.30 14.65
CA ALA A 82 -6.87 3.11 13.79
C ALA A 82 -7.49 3.31 12.40
N ARG A 83 -8.07 4.48 12.08
CA ARG A 83 -8.70 4.71 10.77
C ARG A 83 -7.79 4.46 9.56
N SER A 84 -6.50 4.75 9.66
CA SER A 84 -5.57 4.44 8.55
C SER A 84 -5.35 2.93 8.38
N GLU A 85 -5.32 2.18 9.48
CA GLU A 85 -5.20 0.72 9.49
C GLU A 85 -6.49 0.09 8.94
N ASP A 86 -7.65 0.52 9.43
CA ASP A 86 -8.97 0.07 8.94
C ASP A 86 -9.14 0.31 7.43
N PHE A 87 -8.64 1.45 6.94
CA PHE A 87 -8.66 1.77 5.52
C PHE A 87 -7.78 0.80 4.71
N LEU A 88 -6.54 0.54 5.18
CA LEU A 88 -5.63 -0.40 4.53
C LEU A 88 -6.22 -1.82 4.54
N ASP A 89 -6.80 -2.27 5.64
CA ASP A 89 -7.44 -3.59 5.74
C ASP A 89 -8.61 -3.73 4.76
N SER A 90 -9.45 -2.68 4.64
CA SER A 90 -10.62 -2.72 3.76
C SER A 90 -10.27 -2.67 2.27
N CYS A 91 -9.26 -1.88 1.89
CA CYS A 91 -8.95 -1.62 0.48
C CYS A 91 -7.77 -2.47 -0.03
N TYR A 92 -6.87 -2.87 0.85
CA TYR A 92 -5.62 -3.56 0.55
C TYR A 92 -5.29 -4.62 1.62
N PRO A 93 -6.16 -5.63 1.82
CA PRO A 93 -6.06 -6.59 2.93
C PRO A 93 -4.75 -7.39 2.98
N PHE A 94 -3.97 -7.39 1.91
CA PHE A 94 -2.66 -8.05 1.81
C PHE A 94 -1.50 -7.19 2.32
N LEU A 95 -1.71 -5.91 2.65
CA LEU A 95 -0.66 -5.01 3.13
C LEU A 95 -0.40 -5.10 4.64
N LEU A 96 -1.31 -5.69 5.40
CA LEU A 96 -1.26 -5.76 6.87
C LEU A 96 -1.03 -7.18 7.42
N THR A 97 -0.90 -8.18 6.54
CA THR A 97 -0.55 -9.58 6.86
C THR A 97 0.91 -9.89 6.61
#